data_AF-A0A6P0S938-F1
#
_entry.id   AF-A0A6P0S938-F1
#
_cell.length_a   1.000
_cell.length_b   1.000
_cell.length_c   1.000
_cell.angle_alpha   90.00
_cell.angle_beta   90.00
_cell.angle_gamma   90.00
#
_symmetry.space_group_name_H-M   'P 1'
#
loop_
_entity.id
_entity.type
_entity.pdbx_description
1 polymer ?
#
loop_
_entity_poly.entity_id
_entity_poly.type
_entity_poly.pdbx_seq_one_letter_code
_entity_poly.pdbx_strand_id
1 'polypeptide(L)'
;MVKGRSKSKSSKKGKTPSETTTLNLKQQLAQKRRAQRARKEVIQIITMTAAFGAIIGVLLALVVDPKAGAAAVAGLPCLVLSYKYPRKALWAFMIYMPFSGTIIYAIGNSPLLQLAKDGIYIPALIGLIQECKQERKPIIVAKSLMLPLGIVCASSLLTLLFANGAQQLLPPCSDLPGMRRGITCEDGQPILMGILGLKVFLGYIPLIFCAYYLIRSKKELLFLSRMFTVLAIICCSLAFIQYMMLKTGRCAGTQFRHGAALFKASLDARCFVGGSLLYSPQVGQIRLPGTFVAPWQWGWFLISNAFFSFATAFSDPSARWRSVGLGAMASVFVLA
;
A
#
# COMPACT_ATOMS: atom_id res chain seq x y z
N MET A 1 26.64 -70.95 -12.09
CA MET A 1 28.10 -70.85 -11.91
C MET A 1 28.69 -70.66 -13.31
N VAL A 2 29.50 -69.69 -13.72
CA VAL A 2 30.35 -68.67 -13.11
C VAL A 2 30.42 -67.48 -14.09
N LYS A 3 30.05 -66.29 -13.61
CA LYS A 3 30.67 -64.97 -13.82
C LYS A 3 31.58 -64.74 -15.05
N GLY A 4 31.08 -63.96 -16.02
CA GLY A 4 31.90 -63.22 -16.99
C GLY A 4 32.57 -61.99 -16.33
N ARG A 5 33.89 -61.85 -16.54
CA ARG A 5 34.68 -60.68 -16.14
C ARG A 5 35.02 -59.86 -17.38
N SER A 6 34.24 -58.81 -17.65
CA SER A 6 34.66 -57.70 -18.51
C SER A 6 35.32 -56.62 -17.64
N LYS A 7 36.61 -56.36 -17.88
CA LYS A 7 37.37 -55.27 -17.25
C LYS A 7 37.12 -53.98 -18.04
N SER A 8 36.30 -53.09 -17.49
CA SER A 8 36.18 -51.69 -17.95
C SER A 8 37.11 -50.78 -17.15
N LYS A 9 37.91 -49.98 -17.86
CA LYS A 9 38.81 -48.95 -17.33
C LYS A 9 38.05 -47.66 -17.00
N SER A 10 38.45 -47.04 -15.89
CA SER A 10 38.55 -45.59 -15.68
C SER A 10 37.29 -44.72 -15.78
N SER A 11 36.87 -44.20 -14.62
CA SER A 11 36.62 -42.75 -14.46
C SER A 11 36.71 -42.39 -12.98
N LYS A 12 37.81 -41.71 -12.60
CA LYS A 12 37.92 -40.98 -11.34
C LYS A 12 36.85 -39.89 -11.36
N LYS A 13 35.75 -40.10 -10.63
CA LYS A 13 34.75 -39.07 -10.38
C LYS A 13 35.40 -37.99 -9.51
N GLY A 14 35.83 -36.91 -10.15
CA GLY A 14 36.34 -35.72 -9.48
C GLY A 14 35.31 -35.22 -8.48
N LYS A 15 35.74 -35.04 -7.24
CA LYS A 15 35.03 -34.21 -6.26
C LYS A 15 35.03 -32.79 -6.82
N THR A 16 33.89 -32.34 -7.31
CA THR A 16 33.62 -30.91 -7.48
C THR A 16 33.79 -30.25 -6.11
N PRO A 17 34.72 -29.29 -5.93
CA PRO A 17 34.78 -28.54 -4.70
C PRO A 17 33.48 -27.72 -4.60
N SER A 18 32.80 -27.79 -3.46
CA SER A 18 31.69 -26.87 -3.20
C SER A 18 32.26 -25.45 -3.21
N GLU A 19 31.84 -24.64 -4.18
CA GLU A 19 32.02 -23.19 -4.17
C GLU A 19 31.19 -22.56 -3.04
N THR A 20 31.59 -22.81 -1.79
CA THR A 20 31.44 -21.83 -0.73
C THR A 20 32.72 -21.02 -0.74
N THR A 21 32.79 -20.06 -1.66
CA THR A 21 33.83 -19.04 -1.69
C THR A 21 33.68 -18.19 -0.44
N THR A 22 34.28 -18.64 0.66
CA THR A 22 34.45 -17.85 1.88
C THR A 22 35.21 -16.59 1.48
N LEU A 23 34.51 -15.46 1.42
CA LEU A 23 35.07 -14.14 1.08
C LEU A 23 36.38 -13.94 1.84
N ASN A 24 37.43 -13.57 1.10
CA ASN A 24 38.74 -13.28 1.67
C ASN A 24 38.60 -12.21 2.78
N LEU A 25 39.34 -12.30 3.89
CA LEU A 25 39.25 -11.39 5.04
C LEU A 25 39.29 -9.90 4.61
N LYS A 26 40.09 -9.57 3.59
CA LYS A 26 40.15 -8.22 2.99
C LYS A 26 38.82 -7.81 2.33
N GLN A 27 38.15 -8.72 1.62
CA GLN A 27 36.84 -8.46 1.01
C GLN A 27 35.76 -8.32 2.09
N GLN A 28 35.81 -9.12 3.16
CA GLN A 28 34.89 -8.98 4.30
C GLN A 28 35.06 -7.63 5.02
N LEU A 29 36.31 -7.21 5.27
CA LEU A 29 36.61 -5.91 5.86
C LEU A 29 36.19 -4.76 4.95
N ALA A 30 36.40 -4.87 3.64
CA ALA A 30 35.94 -3.89 2.67
C ALA A 30 34.40 -3.78 2.63
N GLN A 31 33.69 -4.91 2.69
CA GLN A 31 32.23 -4.95 2.77
C GLN A 31 31.73 -4.31 4.07
N LYS A 32 32.36 -4.61 5.22
CA LYS A 32 32.05 -3.96 6.50
C LYS A 32 32.27 -2.45 6.45
N ARG A 33 33.38 -1.98 5.86
CA ARG A 33 33.67 -0.54 5.69
C ARG A 33 32.64 0.15 4.79
N ARG A 34 32.24 -0.47 3.69
CA ARG A 34 31.17 0.05 2.81
C ARG A 34 29.84 0.16 3.54
N ALA A 35 29.46 -0.87 4.29
CA ALA A 35 28.24 -0.87 5.09
C ALA A 35 28.26 0.21 6.18
N GLN A 36 29.40 0.42 6.85
CA GLN A 36 29.56 1.49 7.85
C GLN A 36 29.47 2.88 7.21
N ARG A 37 30.07 3.10 6.03
CA ARG A 37 29.96 4.38 5.31
C ARG A 37 28.52 4.68 4.92
N ALA A 38 27.80 3.70 4.35
CA ALA A 38 26.39 3.85 3.99
C ALA A 38 25.52 4.15 5.22
N ARG A 39 25.77 3.48 6.36
CA ARG A 39 25.07 3.78 7.61
C ARG A 39 25.35 5.20 8.10
N LYS A 40 26.61 5.64 8.08
CA LYS A 40 26.99 7.00 8.47
C LYS A 40 26.32 8.05 7.59
N GLU A 41 26.27 7.81 6.28
CA GLU A 41 25.61 8.70 5.33
C GLU A 41 24.10 8.82 5.64
N VAL A 42 23.41 7.68 5.85
CA VAL A 42 21.98 7.69 6.19
C VAL A 42 21.74 8.42 7.51
N ILE A 43 22.53 8.13 8.55
CA ILE A 43 22.43 8.81 9.85
C ILE A 43 22.65 10.30 9.68
N GLN A 44 23.70 10.71 8.97
CA GLN A 44 24.02 12.12 8.74
C GLN A 44 22.87 12.84 8.02
N ILE A 45 22.28 12.24 7.00
CA ILE A 45 21.13 12.81 6.28
C ILE A 45 19.93 12.94 7.20
N ILE A 46 19.60 11.89 7.96
CA ILE A 46 18.50 11.93 8.92
C ILE A 46 18.74 13.04 9.94
N THR A 47 19.93 13.13 10.53
CA THR A 47 20.24 14.15 11.53
C THR A 47 20.18 15.55 10.95
N MET A 48 20.76 15.80 9.77
CA MET A 48 20.71 17.13 9.13
C MET A 48 19.29 17.53 8.74
N THR A 49 18.53 16.62 8.14
CA THR A 49 17.14 16.89 7.73
C THR A 49 16.20 17.01 8.91
N ALA A 50 16.41 16.26 9.99
CA ALA A 50 15.65 16.40 11.23
C ALA A 50 15.97 17.72 11.93
N ALA A 51 17.23 18.16 11.95
CA ALA A 51 17.63 19.45 12.50
C ALA A 51 17.00 20.61 11.72
N PHE A 52 17.06 20.57 10.38
CA PHE A 52 16.39 21.58 9.54
C PHE A 52 14.86 21.50 9.67
N GLY A 53 14.31 20.29 9.76
CA GLY A 53 12.90 20.03 10.02
C GLY A 53 12.44 20.54 11.38
N ALA A 54 13.31 20.55 12.40
CA ALA A 54 13.04 21.14 13.70
C ALA A 54 12.94 22.67 13.63
N ILE A 55 13.83 23.33 12.89
CA ILE A 55 13.76 24.79 12.68
C ILE A 55 12.44 25.16 12.00
N ILE A 56 12.10 24.49 10.90
CA ILE A 56 10.83 24.70 10.20
C ILE A 56 9.64 24.32 11.08
N GLY A 57 9.77 23.22 11.83
CA GLY A 57 8.73 22.69 12.71
C GLY A 57 8.37 23.64 13.83
N VAL A 58 9.35 24.33 14.43
CA VAL A 58 9.11 25.37 15.44
C VAL A 58 8.33 26.54 14.82
N LEU A 59 8.72 27.01 13.63
CA LEU A 59 8.00 28.09 12.94
C LEU A 59 6.54 27.69 12.63
N LEU A 60 6.32 26.48 12.10
CA LEU A 60 4.98 25.97 11.80
C LEU A 60 4.14 25.74 13.06
N ALA A 61 4.76 25.31 14.17
CA ALA A 61 4.06 25.13 15.44
C ALA A 61 3.55 26.46 16.01
N LEU A 62 4.30 27.54 15.81
CA LEU A 62 3.94 28.88 16.29
C LEU A 62 2.91 29.58 15.40
N VAL A 63 2.94 29.34 14.08
CA VAL A 63 2.07 30.03 13.11
C VAL A 63 0.77 29.25 12.83
N VAL A 64 0.83 27.91 12.80
CA VAL A 64 -0.30 27.06 12.37
C VAL A 64 -0.84 26.28 13.56
N ASP A 65 -0.15 25.21 13.95
CA ASP A 65 -0.51 24.38 15.10
C ASP A 65 0.64 23.40 15.45
N PRO A 66 0.70 22.89 16.70
CA PRO A 66 1.75 21.97 17.13
C PRO A 66 1.86 20.67 16.30
N LYS A 67 0.75 20.18 15.72
CA LYS A 67 0.76 18.96 14.89
C LYS A 67 1.40 19.23 13.54
N ALA A 68 1.19 20.41 12.95
CA ALA A 68 1.91 20.83 11.74
C ALA A 68 3.42 20.91 11.99
N GLY A 69 3.84 21.42 13.15
CA GLY A 69 5.24 21.44 13.56
C GLY A 69 5.85 20.03 13.69
N ALA A 70 5.17 19.13 14.41
CA ALA A 70 5.60 17.74 14.55
C ALA A 70 5.67 17.00 13.19
N ALA A 71 4.71 17.26 12.31
CA ALA A 71 4.68 16.69 10.97
C ALA A 71 5.89 17.14 10.12
N ALA A 72 6.38 18.37 10.29
CA ALA A 72 7.56 18.85 9.57
C ALA A 72 8.85 18.15 10.01
N VAL A 73 9.02 17.92 11.32
CA VAL A 73 10.21 17.25 11.90
C VAL A 73 10.33 15.80 11.40
N ALA A 74 9.22 15.07 11.39
CA ALA A 74 9.20 13.67 10.94
C ALA A 74 9.08 13.56 9.41
N GLY A 75 8.33 14.46 8.78
CA GLY A 75 8.02 14.43 7.36
C GLY A 75 9.23 14.77 6.49
N LEU A 76 10.04 15.75 6.87
CA LEU A 76 11.16 16.18 6.05
C LEU A 76 12.23 15.09 5.85
N PRO A 77 12.70 14.38 6.88
CA PRO A 77 13.58 13.22 6.69
C PRO A 77 12.93 12.15 5.79
N CYS A 78 11.64 11.88 5.95
CA CYS A 78 10.92 10.91 5.13
C CYS A 78 10.88 11.33 3.65
N LEU A 79 10.65 12.61 3.36
CA LEU A 79 10.64 13.16 1.99
C LEU A 79 12.02 13.02 1.34
N VAL A 80 13.08 13.43 2.04
CA VAL A 80 14.46 13.40 1.51
C VAL A 80 14.94 11.98 1.31
N LEU A 81 14.68 11.09 2.27
CA LEU A 81 15.03 9.66 2.13
C LEU A 81 14.25 9.00 0.99
N SER A 82 12.98 9.36 0.82
CA SER A 82 12.14 8.84 -0.26
C SER A 82 12.67 9.24 -1.63
N TYR A 83 13.11 10.50 -1.78
CA TYR A 83 13.72 10.98 -3.01
C TYR A 83 15.10 10.34 -3.27
N LYS A 84 15.95 10.23 -2.26
CA LYS A 84 17.32 9.72 -2.41
C LYS A 84 17.39 8.19 -2.58
N TYR A 85 16.46 7.45 -1.99
CA TYR A 85 16.42 5.99 -2.06
C TYR A 85 15.05 5.50 -2.58
N PRO A 86 14.67 5.85 -3.82
CA PRO A 86 13.29 5.71 -4.32
C PRO A 86 12.78 4.27 -4.27
N ARG A 87 13.61 3.28 -4.64
CA ARG A 87 13.21 1.86 -4.61
C ARG A 87 12.96 1.34 -3.20
N LYS A 88 13.79 1.74 -2.23
CA LYS A 88 13.61 1.33 -0.83
C LYS A 88 12.35 1.97 -0.25
N ALA A 89 12.10 3.22 -0.59
CA ALA A 89 10.88 3.92 -0.22
C ALA A 89 9.63 3.27 -0.84
N LEU A 90 9.67 2.85 -2.11
CA LEU A 90 8.56 2.11 -2.73
C LEU A 90 8.27 0.79 -2.03
N TRP A 91 9.30 0.01 -1.66
CA TRP A 91 9.09 -1.20 -0.85
C TRP A 91 8.45 -0.89 0.51
N ALA A 92 8.95 0.12 1.22
CA ALA A 92 8.38 0.55 2.49
C ALA A 92 6.93 1.04 2.33
N PHE A 93 6.65 1.79 1.27
CA PHE A 93 5.32 2.26 0.92
C PHE A 93 4.35 1.09 0.69
N MET A 94 4.75 0.08 -0.06
CA MET A 94 3.92 -1.11 -0.30
C MET A 94 3.63 -1.90 0.98
N ILE A 95 4.58 -1.97 1.91
CA ILE A 95 4.37 -2.59 3.23
C ILE A 95 3.42 -1.76 4.10
N TYR A 96 3.55 -0.44 4.06
CA TYR A 96 2.73 0.49 4.85
C TYR A 96 1.28 0.58 4.37
N MET A 97 1.06 0.52 3.06
CA MET A 97 -0.25 0.78 2.44
C MET A 97 -1.40 -0.05 3.04
N PRO A 98 -1.28 -1.37 3.27
CA PRO A 98 -2.33 -2.17 3.90
C PRO A 98 -2.70 -1.73 5.32
N PHE A 99 -1.81 -1.05 6.04
CA PHE A 99 -2.05 -0.58 7.42
C PHE A 99 -2.41 0.89 7.50
N SER A 100 -2.32 1.63 6.39
CA SER A 100 -2.47 3.09 6.36
C SER A 100 -3.79 3.55 7.00
N GLY A 101 -4.92 2.92 6.68
CA GLY A 101 -6.22 3.27 7.26
C GLY A 101 -6.25 3.08 8.77
N THR A 102 -5.77 1.93 9.24
CA THR A 102 -5.68 1.64 10.69
C THR A 102 -4.86 2.69 11.42
N ILE A 103 -3.67 3.04 10.90
CA ILE A 103 -2.75 4.00 11.51
C ILE A 103 -3.34 5.42 11.51
N ILE A 104 -3.86 5.88 10.37
CA ILE A 104 -4.46 7.22 10.24
C ILE A 104 -5.58 7.39 11.27
N TYR A 105 -6.50 6.43 11.32
CA TYR A 105 -7.64 6.53 12.22
C TYR A 105 -7.29 6.23 13.68
N ALA A 106 -6.15 5.58 13.97
CA ALA A 106 -5.65 5.42 15.34
C ALA A 106 -5.02 6.71 15.90
N ILE A 107 -4.34 7.48 15.06
CA ILE A 107 -3.65 8.73 15.46
C ILE A 107 -4.62 9.93 15.46
N GLY A 108 -5.72 9.82 14.73
CA GLY A 108 -6.77 10.84 14.65
C GLY A 108 -7.09 11.15 13.19
N ASN A 109 -8.37 11.28 12.87
CA ASN A 109 -8.82 11.54 11.50
C ASN A 109 -8.47 12.96 11.06
N SER A 110 -7.24 13.19 10.58
CA SER A 110 -6.83 14.47 10.00
C SER A 110 -6.59 14.36 8.49
N PRO A 111 -7.00 15.36 7.69
CA PRO A 111 -6.71 15.40 6.25
C PRO A 111 -5.20 15.31 5.96
N LEU A 112 -4.36 15.89 6.81
CA LEU A 112 -2.90 15.83 6.70
C LEU A 112 -2.37 14.39 6.84
N LEU A 113 -2.92 13.59 7.74
CA LEU A 113 -2.52 12.18 7.90
C LEU A 113 -2.95 11.33 6.72
N GLN A 114 -4.08 11.66 6.08
CA GLN A 114 -4.49 11.00 4.83
C GLN A 114 -3.53 11.30 3.67
N LEU A 115 -2.90 12.48 3.67
CA LEU A 115 -1.89 12.91 2.70
C LEU A 115 -0.48 12.38 3.00
N ALA A 116 -0.20 11.95 4.23
CA ALA A 116 1.15 11.53 4.65
C ALA A 116 1.76 10.43 3.76
N LYS A 117 0.93 9.50 3.27
CA LYS A 117 1.37 8.43 2.35
C LYS A 117 1.88 8.98 1.01
N ASP A 118 1.28 10.08 0.52
CA ASP A 118 1.67 10.72 -0.74
C ASP A 118 3.03 11.41 -0.59
N GLY A 119 3.36 11.86 0.62
CA GLY A 119 4.70 12.36 0.97
C GLY A 119 5.79 11.30 0.83
N ILE A 120 5.49 10.01 1.00
CA ILE A 120 6.49 8.95 0.76
C ILE A 120 6.54 8.61 -0.74
N TYR A 121 5.37 8.50 -1.36
CA TYR A 121 5.23 8.05 -2.74
C TYR A 121 5.75 9.06 -3.78
N ILE A 122 5.34 10.34 -3.70
CA ILE A 122 5.64 11.33 -4.74
C ILE A 122 7.15 11.58 -4.88
N PRO A 123 7.93 11.79 -3.81
CA PRO A 123 9.38 11.97 -3.94
C PRO A 123 10.06 10.72 -4.49
N ALA A 124 9.60 9.52 -4.10
CA ALA A 124 10.12 8.27 -4.63
C ALA A 124 9.83 8.10 -6.13
N LEU A 125 8.65 8.51 -6.59
CA LEU A 125 8.30 8.55 -8.01
C LEU A 125 9.21 9.51 -8.78
N ILE A 126 9.40 10.74 -8.28
CA ILE A 126 10.27 11.75 -8.91
C ILE A 126 11.71 11.24 -8.99
N GLY A 127 12.25 10.70 -7.90
CA GLY A 127 13.60 10.12 -7.85
C GLY A 127 13.76 8.98 -8.87
N LEU A 128 12.77 8.09 -8.98
CA LEU A 128 12.82 7.00 -9.95
C LEU A 128 12.71 7.48 -11.40
N ILE A 129 11.87 8.48 -11.68
CA ILE A 129 11.80 9.11 -13.02
C ILE A 129 13.15 9.72 -13.38
N GLN A 130 13.82 10.40 -12.44
CA GLN A 130 15.13 11.00 -12.67
C GLN A 130 16.21 9.93 -12.92
N GLU A 131 16.24 8.85 -12.13
CA GLU A 131 17.11 7.69 -12.39
C GLU A 131 16.88 7.14 -13.81
N CYS A 132 15.61 6.92 -14.20
CA CYS A 132 15.28 6.40 -15.52
C CYS A 132 15.68 7.36 -16.65
N LYS A 133 15.51 8.68 -16.47
CA LYS A 133 15.96 9.69 -17.44
C LYS A 133 17.49 9.67 -17.60
N GLN A 134 18.23 9.58 -16.50
CA GLN A 134 19.69 9.49 -16.53
C GLN A 134 20.17 8.21 -17.22
N GLU A 135 19.50 7.08 -16.96
CA GLU A 135 19.78 5.78 -17.59
C GLU A 135 19.14 5.61 -18.98
N ARG A 136 18.49 6.65 -19.53
CA ARG A 136 17.77 6.66 -20.83
C ARG A 136 16.73 5.52 -20.97
N LYS A 137 16.03 5.19 -19.91
CA LYS A 137 14.97 4.17 -19.88
C LYS A 137 13.59 4.77 -20.16
N PRO A 138 12.69 4.06 -20.86
CA PRO A 138 11.36 4.55 -21.18
C PRO A 138 10.47 4.65 -19.92
N ILE A 139 9.74 5.76 -19.77
CA ILE A 139 8.80 5.91 -18.64
C ILE A 139 7.51 5.12 -18.88
N ILE A 140 7.06 5.04 -20.12
CA ILE A 140 5.91 4.22 -20.51
C ILE A 140 6.45 2.96 -21.18
N VAL A 141 6.38 1.86 -20.45
CA VAL A 141 6.92 0.58 -20.90
C VAL A 141 5.96 -0.12 -21.85
N ALA A 142 4.69 -0.23 -21.47
CA ALA A 142 3.66 -0.86 -22.29
C ALA A 142 2.82 0.20 -23.00
N LYS A 143 3.13 0.48 -24.26
CA LYS A 143 2.36 1.43 -25.10
C LYS A 143 0.90 1.02 -25.24
N SER A 144 0.61 -0.29 -25.18
CA SER A 144 -0.76 -0.82 -25.21
C SER A 144 -1.64 -0.34 -24.05
N LEU A 145 -1.04 0.06 -22.91
CA LEU A 145 -1.79 0.64 -21.79
C LEU A 145 -2.23 2.08 -22.02
N MET A 146 -1.66 2.80 -23.00
CA MET A 146 -1.96 4.21 -23.20
C MET A 146 -3.42 4.46 -23.59
N LEU A 147 -3.99 3.63 -24.46
CA LEU A 147 -5.38 3.76 -24.87
C LEU A 147 -6.35 3.51 -23.70
N PRO A 148 -6.27 2.37 -22.96
CA PRO A 148 -7.08 2.16 -21.77
C PRO A 148 -6.95 3.27 -20.71
N LEU A 149 -5.72 3.72 -20.42
CA LEU A 149 -5.48 4.80 -19.46
C LEU A 149 -6.06 6.13 -19.94
N GLY A 150 -5.99 6.40 -21.25
CA GLY A 150 -6.62 7.57 -21.88
C GLY A 150 -8.14 7.55 -21.76
N ILE A 151 -8.78 6.40 -22.03
CA ILE A 151 -10.24 6.22 -21.88
C ILE A 151 -10.65 6.44 -20.42
N VAL A 152 -9.92 5.85 -19.47
CA VAL A 152 -10.16 6.02 -18.03
C VAL A 152 -9.99 7.47 -17.58
N CYS A 153 -8.96 8.17 -18.07
CA CYS A 153 -8.75 9.58 -17.78
C CYS A 153 -9.91 10.43 -18.33
N ALA A 154 -10.28 10.20 -19.59
CA ALA A 154 -11.38 10.90 -20.24
C ALA A 154 -12.70 10.67 -19.50
N SER A 155 -13.06 9.44 -19.15
CA SER A 155 -14.29 9.14 -18.42
C SER A 155 -14.31 9.76 -17.02
N SER A 156 -13.15 9.79 -16.33
CA SER A 156 -13.02 10.45 -15.02
C SER A 156 -13.20 11.96 -15.11
N LEU A 157 -12.62 12.60 -16.14
CA LEU A 157 -12.79 14.04 -16.40
C LEU A 157 -14.23 14.38 -16.80
N LEU A 158 -14.87 13.56 -17.65
CA LEU A 158 -16.29 13.73 -17.99
C LEU A 158 -17.17 13.62 -16.75
N THR A 159 -16.87 12.67 -15.85
CA THR A 159 -17.61 12.55 -14.58
C THR A 159 -17.43 13.78 -13.70
N LEU A 160 -16.20 14.30 -13.58
CA LEU A 160 -15.93 15.52 -12.83
C LEU A 160 -16.70 16.72 -13.40
N LEU A 161 -16.73 16.88 -14.72
CA LEU A 161 -17.37 18.01 -15.37
C LEU A 161 -18.90 17.89 -15.35
N PHE A 162 -19.44 16.73 -15.73
CA PHE A 162 -20.89 16.57 -15.94
C PHE A 162 -21.64 16.06 -14.71
N ALA A 163 -21.05 15.20 -13.88
CA ALA A 163 -21.72 14.73 -12.67
C ALA A 163 -21.44 15.68 -11.50
N ASN A 164 -20.18 15.88 -11.13
CA ASN A 164 -19.83 16.76 -10.02
C ASN A 164 -20.12 18.23 -10.34
N GLY A 165 -19.86 18.68 -11.58
CA GLY A 165 -20.21 20.03 -12.01
C GLY A 165 -21.72 20.29 -12.02
N ALA A 166 -22.55 19.35 -12.48
CA ALA A 166 -24.00 19.53 -12.41
C ALA A 166 -24.51 19.53 -10.96
N GLN A 167 -23.93 18.71 -10.07
CA GLN A 167 -24.27 18.70 -8.65
C GLN A 167 -23.92 20.00 -7.93
N GLN A 168 -22.87 20.71 -8.38
CA GLN A 168 -22.46 22.02 -7.84
C GLN A 168 -23.43 23.16 -8.22
N LEU A 169 -24.27 22.95 -9.24
CA LEU A 169 -25.27 23.92 -9.68
C LEU A 169 -26.62 23.72 -8.97
N LEU A 170 -26.73 22.68 -8.13
CA LEU A 170 -27.94 22.45 -7.34
C LEU A 170 -28.02 23.44 -6.16
N PRO A 171 -29.22 23.80 -5.70
CA PRO A 171 -29.36 24.63 -4.52
C PRO A 171 -28.84 23.88 -3.27
N PRO A 172 -28.21 24.59 -2.30
CA PRO A 172 -27.71 23.98 -1.07
C PRO A 172 -28.87 23.41 -0.23
N CYS A 173 -28.65 22.24 0.37
CA CYS A 173 -29.68 21.57 1.17
C CYS A 173 -30.12 22.36 2.42
N SER A 174 -29.33 23.34 2.89
CA SER A 174 -29.64 24.20 4.03
C SER A 174 -30.83 25.14 3.78
N ASP A 175 -31.07 25.49 2.52
CA ASP A 175 -32.00 26.55 2.15
C ASP A 175 -33.39 26.00 1.80
N LEU A 176 -33.58 24.68 1.90
CA LEU A 176 -34.81 23.98 1.57
C LEU A 176 -35.65 23.71 2.83
N PRO A 177 -36.80 24.39 3.01
CA PRO A 177 -37.67 24.19 4.15
C PRO A 177 -38.44 22.88 4.02
N GLY A 178 -38.15 21.94 4.93
CA GLY A 178 -38.83 20.66 5.03
C GLY A 178 -38.32 19.63 4.02
N MET A 179 -37.94 18.46 4.53
CA MET A 179 -37.52 17.28 3.77
C MET A 179 -38.65 16.80 2.83
N ARG A 180 -38.87 17.48 1.70
CA ARG A 180 -39.68 16.96 0.60
C ARG A 180 -38.87 15.86 -0.09
N ARG A 181 -39.29 14.61 0.12
CA ARG A 181 -38.76 13.43 -0.59
C ARG A 181 -38.71 13.72 -2.09
N GLY A 182 -37.51 13.66 -2.68
CA GLY A 182 -37.30 13.74 -4.13
C GLY A 182 -36.61 15.00 -4.63
N ILE A 183 -36.36 16.02 -3.80
CA ILE A 183 -35.56 17.19 -4.22
C ILE A 183 -34.07 16.85 -4.12
N THR A 184 -33.36 16.93 -5.25
CA THR A 184 -31.89 16.85 -5.30
C THR A 184 -31.30 18.19 -4.90
N CYS A 185 -30.48 18.21 -3.85
CA CYS A 185 -29.81 19.39 -3.35
C CYS A 185 -28.31 19.13 -3.18
N GLU A 186 -27.51 20.19 -3.13
CA GLU A 186 -26.08 20.10 -2.89
C GLU A 186 -25.80 19.84 -1.40
N ASP A 187 -25.18 18.70 -1.10
CA ASP A 187 -24.64 18.36 0.23
C ASP A 187 -23.11 18.31 0.15
N GLY A 188 -22.44 19.29 0.77
CA GLY A 188 -20.99 19.41 0.79
C GLY A 188 -20.40 20.20 -0.39
N GLN A 189 -19.24 19.76 -0.89
CA GLN A 189 -18.51 20.39 -2.01
C GLN A 189 -18.28 19.36 -3.14
N PRO A 190 -19.25 19.17 -4.06
CA PRO A 190 -19.19 18.15 -5.10
C PRO A 190 -17.95 18.22 -5.98
N ILE A 191 -17.52 19.42 -6.40
CA ILE A 191 -16.30 19.56 -7.24
C ILE A 191 -15.06 19.16 -6.45
N LEU A 192 -14.92 19.57 -5.19
CA LEU A 192 -13.76 19.22 -4.38
C LEU A 192 -13.69 17.71 -4.14
N MET A 193 -14.83 17.07 -3.89
CA MET A 193 -14.93 15.61 -3.79
C MET A 193 -14.56 14.92 -5.11
N GLY A 194 -14.96 15.50 -6.24
CA GLY A 194 -14.58 15.03 -7.57
C GLY A 194 -13.07 15.12 -7.82
N ILE A 195 -12.43 16.24 -7.48
CA ILE A 195 -10.98 16.43 -7.58
C ILE A 195 -10.24 15.40 -6.70
N LEU A 196 -10.72 15.20 -5.48
CA LEU A 196 -10.16 14.21 -4.57
C LEU A 196 -10.32 12.78 -5.11
N GLY A 197 -11.47 12.45 -5.71
CA GLY A 197 -11.71 11.19 -6.40
C GLY A 197 -10.77 10.99 -7.59
N LEU A 198 -10.60 12.00 -8.43
CA LEU A 198 -9.68 11.99 -9.58
C LEU A 198 -8.25 11.74 -9.13
N LYS A 199 -7.81 12.42 -8.05
CA LYS A 199 -6.50 12.19 -7.44
C LYS A 199 -6.36 10.75 -6.97
N VAL A 200 -7.33 10.21 -6.23
CA VAL A 200 -7.27 8.84 -5.70
C VAL A 200 -7.22 7.82 -6.84
N PHE A 201 -7.92 8.07 -7.94
CA PHE A 201 -8.02 7.13 -9.06
C PHE A 201 -6.83 7.22 -10.02
N LEU A 202 -6.44 8.43 -10.44
CA LEU A 202 -5.36 8.63 -11.41
C LEU A 202 -3.98 8.79 -10.76
N GLY A 203 -3.93 9.30 -9.53
CA GLY A 203 -2.67 9.64 -8.84
C GLY A 203 -1.78 8.44 -8.56
N TYR A 204 -2.33 7.23 -8.55
CA TYR A 204 -1.57 5.99 -8.37
C TYR A 204 -1.29 5.23 -9.68
N ILE A 205 -1.75 5.70 -10.83
CA ILE A 205 -1.38 5.12 -12.15
C ILE A 205 0.15 5.03 -12.32
N PRO A 206 0.97 6.03 -11.92
CA PRO A 206 2.41 5.92 -12.07
C PRO A 206 3.03 4.82 -11.20
N LEU A 207 2.31 4.23 -10.23
CA LEU A 207 2.80 3.03 -9.53
C LEU A 207 2.99 1.84 -10.46
N ILE A 208 2.29 1.77 -11.60
CA ILE A 208 2.53 0.73 -12.62
C ILE A 208 3.97 0.84 -13.14
N PHE A 209 4.40 2.07 -13.48
CA PHE A 209 5.78 2.36 -13.86
C PHE A 209 6.75 2.05 -12.72
N CYS A 210 6.44 2.47 -11.48
CA CYS A 210 7.27 2.20 -10.33
C CYS A 210 7.49 0.70 -10.11
N ALA A 211 6.43 -0.10 -10.14
CA ALA A 211 6.47 -1.54 -9.94
C ALA A 211 7.32 -2.24 -11.01
N TYR A 212 7.20 -1.83 -12.27
CA TYR A 212 8.02 -2.37 -13.36
C TYR A 212 9.51 -2.18 -13.12
N TYR A 213 9.94 -0.98 -12.70
CA TYR A 213 11.36 -0.69 -12.45
C TYR A 213 11.86 -1.12 -11.07
N LEU A 214 10.94 -1.48 -10.17
CA LEU A 214 11.23 -2.03 -8.85
C LEU A 214 11.64 -3.51 -8.93
N ILE A 215 11.03 -4.30 -9.82
CA ILE A 215 11.26 -5.73 -9.96
C ILE A 215 12.22 -5.99 -11.13
N ARG A 216 13.49 -6.29 -10.85
CA ARG A 216 14.53 -6.48 -11.87
C ARG A 216 15.02 -7.91 -11.97
N SER A 217 14.75 -8.71 -10.95
CA SER A 217 15.25 -10.06 -10.83
C SER A 217 14.20 -11.02 -10.30
N LYS A 218 14.38 -12.32 -10.61
CA LYS A 218 13.56 -13.39 -10.03
C LYS A 218 13.57 -13.37 -8.50
N LYS A 219 14.68 -12.95 -7.89
CA LYS A 219 14.79 -12.83 -6.41
C LYS A 219 13.85 -11.76 -5.87
N GLU A 220 13.77 -10.60 -6.52
CA GLU A 220 12.87 -9.51 -6.13
C GLU A 220 11.40 -9.87 -6.38
N LEU A 221 11.11 -10.60 -7.46
CA LEU A 221 9.76 -11.13 -7.70
C LEU A 221 9.34 -12.13 -6.62
N LEU A 222 10.22 -13.05 -6.24
CA LEU A 222 9.94 -13.98 -5.13
C LEU A 222 9.78 -13.23 -3.80
N PHE A 223 10.60 -12.22 -3.55
CA PHE A 223 10.47 -11.37 -2.37
C PHE A 223 9.12 -10.65 -2.35
N LEU A 224 8.69 -10.09 -3.48
CA LEU A 224 7.37 -9.45 -3.62
C LEU A 224 6.24 -10.39 -3.23
N SER A 225 6.21 -11.58 -3.83
CA SER A 225 5.14 -12.56 -3.61
C SER A 225 5.10 -13.02 -2.15
N ARG A 226 6.27 -13.30 -1.56
CA ARG A 226 6.39 -13.67 -0.14
C ARG A 226 5.96 -12.54 0.79
N MET A 227 6.37 -11.31 0.49
CA MET A 227 5.99 -10.12 1.26
C MET A 227 4.48 -9.93 1.26
N PHE A 228 3.83 -9.95 0.09
CA PHE A 228 2.38 -9.85 0.00
C PHE A 228 1.66 -11.00 0.68
N THR A 229 2.17 -12.23 0.57
CA THR A 229 1.63 -13.39 1.28
C THR A 229 1.63 -13.17 2.80
N VAL A 230 2.73 -12.66 3.36
CA VAL A 230 2.81 -12.32 4.79
C VAL A 230 1.85 -11.19 5.15
N LEU A 231 1.80 -10.12 4.34
CA LEU A 231 0.88 -9.00 4.55
C LEU A 231 -0.58 -9.46 4.50
N ALA A 232 -0.94 -10.35 3.58
CA ALA A 232 -2.27 -10.93 3.47
C ALA A 232 -2.65 -11.66 4.75
N ILE A 233 -1.78 -12.54 5.27
CA ILE A 233 -2.03 -13.28 6.51
C ILE A 233 -2.27 -12.32 7.68
N ILE A 234 -1.41 -11.31 7.84
CA ILE A 234 -1.54 -10.33 8.93
C ILE A 234 -2.87 -9.57 8.80
N CYS A 235 -3.15 -8.99 7.62
CA CYS A 235 -4.35 -8.17 7.42
C CYS A 235 -5.64 -9.00 7.54
N CYS A 236 -5.63 -10.23 7.01
CA CYS A 236 -6.74 -11.17 7.15
C CYS A 236 -6.97 -11.54 8.62
N SER A 237 -5.91 -11.85 9.37
CA SER A 237 -6.02 -12.18 10.80
C SER A 237 -6.61 -11.01 11.59
N LEU A 238 -6.15 -9.79 11.34
CA LEU A 238 -6.68 -8.59 11.99
C LEU A 238 -8.16 -8.34 11.64
N ALA A 239 -8.53 -8.50 10.37
CA ALA A 239 -9.91 -8.37 9.92
C ALA A 239 -10.83 -9.44 10.53
N PHE A 240 -10.35 -10.68 10.62
CA PHE A 240 -11.07 -11.79 11.26
C PHE A 240 -11.29 -11.54 12.76
N ILE A 241 -10.27 -11.06 13.48
CA ILE A 241 -10.40 -10.67 14.88
C ILE A 241 -11.47 -9.57 15.03
N GLN A 242 -11.45 -8.53 14.19
CA GLN A 242 -12.48 -7.49 14.21
C GLN A 242 -13.88 -8.05 13.95
N TYR A 243 -14.02 -8.97 12.98
CA TYR A 243 -15.30 -9.64 12.72
C TYR A 243 -15.79 -10.42 13.94
N MET A 244 -14.91 -11.15 14.63
CA MET A 244 -15.27 -11.88 15.84
C MET A 244 -15.69 -10.94 16.98
N MET A 245 -15.05 -9.78 17.13
CA MET A 245 -15.45 -8.77 18.11
C MET A 245 -16.83 -8.17 17.80
N LEU A 246 -17.18 -7.99 16.52
CA LEU A 246 -18.53 -7.56 16.09
C LEU A 246 -19.57 -8.65 16.39
N LYS A 247 -19.27 -9.90 16.04
CA LYS A 247 -20.17 -11.04 16.25
C LYS A 247 -20.45 -11.32 17.73
N THR A 248 -19.45 -11.15 18.60
CA THR A 248 -19.57 -11.36 20.05
C THR A 248 -20.20 -10.17 20.78
N GLY A 249 -20.50 -9.07 20.09
CA GLY A 249 -21.09 -7.87 20.69
C GLY A 249 -20.10 -6.99 21.45
N ARG A 250 -18.79 -7.29 21.45
CA ARG A 250 -17.75 -6.40 21.98
C ARG A 250 -17.65 -5.10 21.19
N CYS A 251 -18.06 -5.14 19.92
CA CYS A 251 -18.17 -3.99 19.04
C CYS A 251 -19.60 -3.83 18.54
N ALA A 252 -20.17 -2.63 18.65
CA ALA A 252 -21.56 -2.36 18.26
C ALA A 252 -21.79 -2.36 16.74
N GLY A 253 -20.82 -1.94 15.93
CA GLY A 253 -21.02 -1.81 14.48
C GLY A 253 -22.08 -0.77 14.09
N THR A 254 -22.83 -1.02 13.01
CA THR A 254 -23.92 -0.12 12.52
C THR A 254 -25.32 -0.66 12.80
N GLN A 255 -25.42 -1.75 13.56
CA GLN A 255 -26.63 -2.56 13.71
C GLN A 255 -27.79 -1.87 14.45
N PHE A 256 -27.51 -0.77 15.16
CA PHE A 256 -28.49 0.02 15.91
C PHE A 256 -28.91 1.31 15.19
N ARG A 257 -28.52 1.50 13.93
CA ARG A 257 -28.94 2.66 13.14
C ARG A 257 -30.29 2.38 12.44
N HIS A 258 -30.98 3.43 12.00
CA HIS A 258 -32.29 3.32 11.34
C HIS A 258 -32.28 3.89 9.91
N GLY A 259 -33.17 3.37 9.05
CA GLY A 259 -33.36 3.87 7.68
C GLY A 259 -32.09 3.77 6.82
N ALA A 260 -31.77 4.82 6.07
CA ALA A 260 -30.61 4.86 5.17
C ALA A 260 -29.26 4.68 5.90
N ALA A 261 -29.20 4.98 7.21
CA ALA A 261 -27.99 4.83 8.00
C ALA A 261 -27.59 3.35 8.22
N LEU A 262 -28.51 2.40 8.05
CA LEU A 262 -28.20 0.96 8.07
C LEU A 262 -27.32 0.51 6.92
N PHE A 263 -27.26 1.28 5.83
CA PHE A 263 -26.54 0.98 4.59
C PHE A 263 -25.28 1.84 4.40
N LYS A 264 -25.01 2.78 5.31
CA LYS A 264 -23.89 3.71 5.22
C LYS A 264 -22.75 3.27 6.15
N ALA A 265 -21.58 2.99 5.57
CA ALA A 265 -20.39 2.68 6.35
C ALA A 265 -19.99 3.91 7.19
N SER A 266 -19.66 3.70 8.47
CA SER A 266 -19.27 4.78 9.38
C SER A 266 -17.91 4.55 10.02
N LEU A 267 -17.17 5.63 10.24
CA LEU A 267 -15.93 5.63 11.03
C LEU A 267 -16.21 5.38 12.51
N ASP A 268 -17.34 5.85 13.05
CA ASP A 268 -17.71 5.62 14.46
C ASP A 268 -17.97 4.16 14.77
N ALA A 269 -18.37 3.40 13.75
CA ALA A 269 -18.61 1.97 13.88
C ALA A 269 -17.30 1.18 13.99
N ARG A 270 -16.14 1.81 13.69
CA ARG A 270 -14.82 1.20 13.80
C ARG A 270 -14.51 0.83 15.24
N CYS A 271 -14.04 -0.40 15.42
CA CYS A 271 -13.75 -0.92 16.75
C CYS A 271 -12.27 -1.29 16.98
N PHE A 272 -11.59 -1.88 15.99
CA PHE A 272 -10.22 -2.38 16.17
C PHE A 272 -9.26 -1.92 15.07
N VAL A 273 -9.54 -2.27 13.82
CA VAL A 273 -8.68 -1.98 12.65
C VAL A 273 -9.48 -1.41 11.49
N GLY A 274 -8.75 -0.77 10.57
CA GLY A 274 -9.29 -0.18 9.36
C GLY A 274 -9.99 1.16 9.58
N GLY A 275 -10.93 1.46 8.69
CA GLY A 275 -11.70 2.70 8.65
C GLY A 275 -13.19 2.46 8.70
N SER A 276 -13.92 2.99 7.72
CA SER A 276 -15.38 2.99 7.76
C SER A 276 -15.92 1.57 7.58
N LEU A 277 -16.70 1.12 8.55
CA LEU A 277 -17.29 -0.22 8.52
C LEU A 277 -18.80 -0.18 8.49
N LEU A 278 -19.36 -1.21 7.85
CA LEU A 278 -20.79 -1.47 7.78
C LEU A 278 -21.03 -2.87 8.36
N TYR A 279 -21.75 -2.95 9.46
CA TYR A 279 -22.12 -4.20 10.12
C TYR A 279 -23.56 -4.11 10.62
N SER A 280 -24.48 -4.56 9.79
CA SER A 280 -25.93 -4.57 10.02
C SER A 280 -26.47 -5.97 9.64
N PRO A 281 -26.21 -7.01 10.47
CA PRO A 281 -26.62 -8.38 10.16
C PRO A 281 -28.14 -8.55 10.04
N GLN A 282 -28.94 -7.67 10.68
CA GLN A 282 -30.41 -7.67 10.60
C GLN A 282 -30.92 -7.53 9.17
N VAL A 283 -30.17 -6.87 8.30
CA VAL A 283 -30.50 -6.63 6.89
C VAL A 283 -29.49 -7.29 5.94
N GLY A 284 -28.68 -8.23 6.45
CA GLY A 284 -27.68 -8.95 5.65
C GLY A 284 -26.56 -8.07 5.09
N GLN A 285 -26.32 -6.89 5.65
CA GLN A 285 -25.29 -5.97 5.15
C GLN A 285 -24.04 -6.02 6.03
N ILE A 286 -22.98 -6.64 5.50
CA ILE A 286 -21.67 -6.70 6.14
C ILE A 286 -20.63 -6.25 5.11
N ARG A 287 -19.98 -5.12 5.36
CA ARG A 287 -18.85 -4.61 4.57
C ARG A 287 -17.75 -4.18 5.52
N LEU A 288 -16.77 -5.05 5.70
CA LEU A 288 -15.62 -4.78 6.54
C LEU A 288 -14.50 -4.17 5.69
N PRO A 289 -13.86 -3.08 6.14
CA PRO A 289 -12.73 -2.47 5.44
C PRO A 289 -11.41 -3.21 5.70
N GLY A 290 -11.41 -4.32 6.45
CA GLY A 290 -10.19 -4.96 6.93
C GLY A 290 -9.30 -3.96 7.67
N THR A 291 -8.05 -3.81 7.20
CA THR A 291 -7.08 -2.83 7.72
C THR A 291 -7.05 -1.51 6.95
N PHE A 292 -7.84 -1.39 5.87
CA PHE A 292 -7.91 -0.24 4.96
C PHE A 292 -8.92 0.81 5.41
N VAL A 293 -8.96 1.93 4.69
CA VAL A 293 -9.88 3.03 4.98
C VAL A 293 -11.33 2.69 4.63
N ALA A 294 -11.54 1.94 3.53
CA ALA A 294 -12.87 1.66 3.00
C ALA A 294 -12.98 0.21 2.46
N PRO A 295 -14.19 -0.38 2.46
CA PRO A 295 -14.42 -1.76 2.01
C PRO A 295 -13.98 -2.05 0.57
N TRP A 296 -14.08 -1.08 -0.33
CA TRP A 296 -13.67 -1.26 -1.72
C TRP A 296 -12.15 -1.41 -1.89
N GLN A 297 -11.35 -0.72 -1.06
CA GLN A 297 -9.89 -0.86 -1.06
C GLN A 297 -9.47 -2.23 -0.53
N TRP A 298 -10.19 -2.72 0.47
CA TRP A 298 -10.04 -4.08 1.00
C TRP A 298 -10.30 -5.14 -0.08
N GLY A 299 -11.38 -4.99 -0.85
CA GLY A 299 -11.67 -5.89 -1.97
C GLY A 299 -10.53 -5.97 -2.99
N TRP A 300 -9.98 -4.82 -3.43
CA TRP A 300 -8.83 -4.81 -4.34
C TRP A 300 -7.57 -5.44 -3.75
N PHE A 301 -7.34 -5.23 -2.45
CA PHE A 301 -6.24 -5.90 -1.75
C PHE A 301 -6.41 -7.42 -1.74
N LEU A 302 -7.61 -7.94 -1.46
CA LEU A 302 -7.86 -9.38 -1.49
C LEU A 302 -7.71 -9.98 -2.89
N ILE A 303 -8.25 -9.32 -3.92
CA ILE A 303 -8.10 -9.74 -5.32
C ILE A 303 -6.62 -9.81 -5.70
N SER A 304 -5.83 -8.79 -5.36
CA SER A 304 -4.40 -8.78 -5.64
C SER A 304 -3.65 -9.87 -4.85
N ASN A 305 -4.02 -10.11 -3.59
CA ASN A 305 -3.38 -11.14 -2.78
C ASN A 305 -3.79 -12.55 -3.16
N ALA A 306 -4.95 -12.77 -3.79
CA ALA A 306 -5.27 -14.05 -4.40
C ALA A 306 -4.22 -14.44 -5.43
N PHE A 307 -3.78 -13.49 -6.28
CA PHE A 307 -2.68 -13.70 -7.22
C PHE A 307 -1.33 -13.99 -6.53
N PHE A 308 -0.92 -13.16 -5.55
CA PHE A 308 0.39 -13.33 -4.91
C PHE A 308 0.49 -14.57 -4.02
N SER A 309 -0.59 -14.90 -3.30
CA SER A 309 -0.65 -16.11 -2.49
C SER A 309 -0.67 -17.36 -3.37
N PHE A 310 -1.39 -17.35 -4.49
CA PHE A 310 -1.32 -18.41 -5.50
C PHE A 310 0.09 -18.57 -6.08
N ALA A 311 0.73 -17.48 -6.50
CA ALA A 311 2.09 -17.50 -7.01
C ALA A 311 3.06 -18.09 -5.97
N THR A 312 2.90 -17.75 -4.69
CA THR A 312 3.74 -18.28 -3.60
C THR A 312 3.44 -19.75 -3.32
N ALA A 313 2.18 -20.17 -3.35
CA ALA A 313 1.75 -21.54 -3.10
C ALA A 313 2.31 -22.52 -4.15
N PHE A 314 2.29 -22.14 -5.43
CA PHE A 314 2.59 -23.07 -6.53
C PHE A 314 3.95 -22.83 -7.20
N SER A 315 4.49 -21.62 -7.15
CA SER A 315 5.73 -21.27 -7.89
C SER A 315 6.95 -20.99 -6.99
N ASP A 316 6.80 -20.94 -5.67
CA ASP A 316 7.94 -20.69 -4.78
C ASP A 316 8.90 -21.89 -4.76
N PRO A 317 10.23 -21.71 -4.78
CA PRO A 317 11.19 -22.82 -4.70
C PRO A 317 11.20 -23.53 -3.34
N SER A 318 10.73 -22.89 -2.26
CA SER A 318 10.78 -23.42 -0.90
C SER A 318 9.44 -24.04 -0.49
N ALA A 319 9.45 -25.32 -0.10
CA ALA A 319 8.24 -26.01 0.36
C ALA A 319 7.55 -25.30 1.54
N ARG A 320 8.31 -24.72 2.47
CA ARG A 320 7.74 -23.95 3.59
C ARG A 320 6.92 -22.76 3.10
N TRP A 321 7.46 -22.01 2.13
CA TRP A 321 6.76 -20.88 1.54
C TRP A 321 5.54 -21.31 0.73
N ARG A 322 5.57 -22.47 0.07
CA ARG A 322 4.38 -23.05 -0.57
C ARG A 322 3.26 -23.30 0.43
N SER A 323 3.56 -23.90 1.58
CA SER A 323 2.57 -24.11 2.65
C SER A 323 2.02 -22.80 3.21
N VAL A 324 2.89 -21.80 3.42
CA VAL A 324 2.46 -20.45 3.83
C VAL A 324 1.56 -19.81 2.77
N GLY A 325 1.89 -19.97 1.48
CA GLY A 325 1.06 -19.53 0.37
C GLY A 325 -0.33 -20.15 0.36
N LEU A 326 -0.44 -21.47 0.60
CA LEU A 326 -1.73 -22.15 0.72
C LEU A 326 -2.56 -21.63 1.91
N GLY A 327 -1.93 -21.41 3.06
CA GLY A 327 -2.59 -20.81 4.22
C GLY A 327 -3.07 -19.38 3.96
N ALA A 328 -2.27 -18.58 3.25
CA ALA A 328 -2.67 -17.24 2.85
C ALA A 328 -3.83 -17.25 1.85
N MET A 329 -3.81 -18.16 0.86
CA MET A 329 -4.91 -18.32 -0.09
C MET A 329 -6.23 -18.65 0.63
N ALA A 330 -6.21 -19.60 1.57
CA ALA A 330 -7.38 -19.94 2.37
C ALA A 330 -7.89 -18.74 3.17
N SER A 331 -6.98 -17.98 3.79
CA SER A 331 -7.32 -16.78 4.56
C SER A 331 -7.96 -15.69 3.70
N VAL A 332 -7.42 -15.46 2.49
CA VAL A 332 -7.96 -14.51 1.52
C VAL A 332 -9.36 -14.95 1.06
N PHE A 333 -9.56 -16.24 0.79
CA PHE A 333 -10.84 -16.77 0.32
C PHE A 333 -11.93 -16.68 1.38
N VAL A 334 -11.61 -16.91 2.66
CA VAL A 334 -12.57 -16.82 3.77
C VAL A 334 -13.04 -15.38 4.03
N LEU A 335 -12.22 -14.37 3.68
CA LEU A 335 -12.51 -12.96 3.96
C LEU A 335 -12.87 -12.12 2.73
N ALA A 336 -12.92 -12.75 1.55
CA ALA A 336 -13.44 -12.18 0.32
C ALA A 336 -14.97 -12.15 0.35
#